data_AF-A0A5C7M1D3-F1
#
_entry.id   AF-A0A5C7M1D3-F1
#
_cell.length_a   1.000
_cell.length_b   1.000
_cell.length_c   1.000
_cell.angle_alpha   90.00
_cell.angle_beta   90.00
_cell.angle_gamma   90.00
#
_symmetry.space_group_name_H-M   'P 1'
#
loop_
_entity.id
_entity.type
_entity.pdbx_description
1 polymer ?
#
loop_
_entity_poly.entity_id
_entity_poly.type
_entity_poly.pdbx_seq_one_letter_code
_entity_poly.pdbx_strand_id
1 'polypeptide(L)'
;MAQRRTRDDLLELFEEQVEFLERSNAAFDEGHLSEAKRIAVPLRVLFHHTSRSHSLLNQLGLGKVTRLGLKVPLAWVDTAGRPDPNNLISEWGLVQSGINIEDGKGTPVFRAPLGDRPAMMIRVGSRLLPRGSRIPFEEWWTEPVTRDADRTEFSRKDFVLALANKEGGAHVDPEIHESYNKIANLNSMGWTYSEGPGGRALTSPPIPVGASAPAGTSAPIAPTKVPEPKGDKTDEIALGNPVPYIVRQISYEVVESVKQQRHLIN
;
A
#
# COMPACT_ATOMS: atom_id res chain seq x y z
N MET A 1 -27.35 -19.96 -22.80
CA MET A 1 -26.90 -20.97 -21.82
C MET A 1 -25.55 -20.52 -21.27
N ALA A 2 -25.31 -20.63 -19.96
CA ALA A 2 -24.02 -20.31 -19.36
C ALA A 2 -23.26 -21.61 -19.10
N GLN A 3 -22.06 -21.75 -19.68
CA GLN A 3 -21.15 -22.86 -19.44
C GLN A 3 -20.18 -22.49 -18.31
N ARG A 4 -19.95 -23.42 -17.38
CA ARG A 4 -18.97 -23.23 -16.31
C ARG A 4 -17.57 -23.48 -16.88
N ARG A 5 -16.64 -22.56 -16.62
CA ARG A 5 -15.21 -22.72 -16.98
C ARG A 5 -14.63 -23.97 -16.33
N THR A 6 -13.75 -24.65 -17.06
CA THR A 6 -12.98 -25.78 -16.52
C THR A 6 -11.92 -25.27 -15.54
N ARG A 7 -11.29 -26.18 -14.80
CA ARG A 7 -10.14 -25.82 -13.96
C ARG A 7 -8.97 -25.30 -14.80
N ASP A 8 -8.76 -25.86 -15.99
CA ASP A 8 -7.67 -25.50 -16.88
C ASP A 8 -7.89 -24.10 -17.46
N ASP A 9 -9.12 -23.76 -17.88
CA ASP A 9 -9.47 -22.41 -18.32
C ASP A 9 -9.20 -21.36 -17.22
N LEU A 10 -9.50 -21.73 -15.96
CA LEU A 10 -9.27 -20.84 -14.81
C LEU A 10 -7.78 -20.69 -14.49
N LEU A 11 -6.98 -21.73 -14.73
CA LEU A 11 -5.52 -21.66 -14.60
C LEU A 11 -4.94 -20.76 -15.68
N GLU A 12 -5.36 -20.91 -16.94
CA GLU A 12 -4.91 -20.04 -18.03
C GLU A 12 -5.20 -18.57 -17.74
N LEU A 13 -6.41 -18.26 -17.24
CA LEU A 13 -6.76 -16.90 -16.81
C LEU A 13 -5.91 -16.42 -15.63
N PHE A 14 -5.57 -17.31 -14.69
CA PHE A 14 -4.70 -16.98 -13.56
C PHE A 14 -3.29 -16.64 -14.03
N GLU A 15 -2.72 -17.44 -14.94
CA GLU A 15 -1.42 -17.16 -15.56
C GLU A 15 -1.42 -15.82 -16.29
N GLU A 16 -2.46 -15.54 -17.07
CA GLU A 16 -2.60 -14.28 -17.78
C GLU A 16 -2.60 -13.07 -16.81
N GLN A 17 -3.27 -13.19 -15.65
CA GLN A 17 -3.23 -12.12 -14.64
C GLN A 17 -1.83 -11.92 -14.06
N VAL A 18 -1.07 -13.00 -13.85
CA VAL A 18 0.32 -12.93 -13.36
C VAL A 18 1.21 -12.26 -14.43
N GLU A 19 1.06 -12.61 -15.70
CA GLU A 19 1.78 -11.96 -16.80
C GLU A 19 1.43 -10.48 -16.96
N PHE A 20 0.18 -10.07 -16.69
CA PHE A 20 -0.19 -8.65 -16.64
C PHE A 20 0.53 -7.92 -15.51
N LEU A 21 0.65 -8.55 -14.33
CA LEU A 21 1.41 -7.98 -13.22
C LEU A 21 2.88 -7.79 -13.59
N GLU A 22 3.52 -8.81 -14.15
CA GLU A 22 4.94 -8.78 -14.53
C GLU A 22 5.24 -7.68 -15.55
N ARG A 23 4.44 -7.57 -16.62
CA ARG A 23 4.61 -6.52 -17.64
C ARG A 23 4.39 -5.12 -17.08
N SER A 24 3.34 -4.95 -16.27
CA SER A 24 3.02 -3.64 -15.67
C SER A 24 4.08 -3.25 -14.62
N ASN A 25 4.63 -4.23 -13.89
CA ASN A 25 5.76 -4.03 -12.98
C ASN A 25 7.00 -3.51 -13.73
N ALA A 26 7.36 -4.12 -14.86
CA ALA A 26 8.50 -3.70 -15.66
C ALA A 26 8.34 -2.24 -16.17
N ALA A 27 7.18 -1.91 -16.76
CA ALA A 27 6.90 -0.55 -17.22
C ALA A 27 6.86 0.46 -16.06
N PHE A 28 6.33 0.08 -14.89
CA PHE A 28 6.38 0.92 -13.69
C PHE A 28 7.82 1.23 -13.28
N ASP A 29 8.69 0.21 -13.29
CA ASP A 29 10.10 0.33 -12.90
C ASP A 29 10.91 1.17 -13.91
N GLU A 30 10.44 1.29 -15.16
CA GLU A 30 10.95 2.22 -16.20
C GLU A 30 10.49 3.68 -16.00
N GLY A 31 9.64 3.95 -14.99
CA GLY A 31 9.16 5.28 -14.64
C GLY A 31 7.71 5.57 -15.04
N HIS A 32 7.00 4.60 -15.62
CA HIS A 32 5.58 4.75 -15.98
C HIS A 32 4.66 4.53 -14.77
N LEU A 33 4.68 5.45 -13.80
CA LEU A 33 3.95 5.32 -12.52
C LEU A 33 2.43 5.10 -12.66
N SER A 34 1.83 5.55 -13.76
CA SER A 34 0.41 5.31 -14.08
C SER A 34 0.08 3.81 -14.20
N GLU A 35 1.06 2.96 -14.47
CA GLU A 35 0.91 1.50 -14.51
C GLU A 35 0.44 0.92 -13.18
N ALA A 36 0.61 1.61 -12.05
CA ALA A 36 0.01 1.20 -10.79
C ALA A 36 -1.51 0.97 -10.90
N LYS A 37 -2.22 1.78 -11.71
CA LYS A 37 -3.65 1.59 -11.97
C LYS A 37 -3.91 0.28 -12.71
N ARG A 38 -3.05 -0.07 -13.68
CA ARG A 38 -3.10 -1.34 -14.41
C ARG A 38 -2.69 -2.53 -13.56
N ILE A 39 -1.78 -2.38 -12.61
CA ILE A 39 -1.39 -3.41 -11.63
C ILE A 39 -2.56 -3.75 -10.70
N ALA A 40 -3.33 -2.75 -10.25
CA ALA A 40 -4.42 -2.97 -9.30
C ALA A 40 -5.57 -3.83 -9.86
N VAL A 41 -5.82 -3.79 -11.17
CA VAL A 41 -6.88 -4.56 -11.83
C VAL A 41 -6.68 -6.08 -11.73
N PRO A 42 -5.56 -6.68 -12.20
CA PRO A 42 -5.29 -8.10 -12.04
C PRO A 42 -5.21 -8.50 -10.57
N LEU A 43 -4.65 -7.67 -9.67
CA LEU A 43 -4.73 -7.93 -8.23
C LEU A 43 -6.19 -8.07 -7.75
N ARG A 44 -7.09 -7.19 -8.20
CA ARG A 44 -8.52 -7.30 -7.89
C ARG A 44 -9.12 -8.59 -8.45
N VAL A 45 -8.82 -8.95 -9.70
CA VAL A 45 -9.31 -10.18 -10.34
C VAL A 45 -8.83 -11.44 -9.59
N LEU A 46 -7.57 -11.44 -9.14
CA LEU A 46 -6.97 -12.53 -8.40
C LEU A 46 -7.57 -12.71 -7.01
N PHE A 47 -7.83 -11.61 -6.28
CA PHE A 47 -8.08 -11.66 -4.83
C PHE A 47 -9.46 -11.20 -4.37
N HIS A 48 -10.11 -10.26 -5.09
CA HIS A 48 -11.36 -9.67 -4.61
C HIS A 48 -12.56 -10.59 -4.84
N HIS A 49 -13.12 -11.10 -3.74
CA HIS A 49 -14.28 -11.99 -3.78
C HIS A 49 -15.47 -11.39 -3.01
N THR A 50 -16.63 -11.34 -3.66
CA THR A 50 -17.95 -10.98 -3.14
C THR A 50 -19.03 -11.79 -3.86
N SER A 51 -20.30 -11.57 -3.51
CA SER A 51 -21.43 -12.18 -4.25
C SER A 51 -21.53 -11.71 -5.71
N ARG A 52 -20.95 -10.55 -6.05
CA ARG A 52 -21.00 -9.94 -7.39
C ARG A 52 -19.65 -9.92 -8.11
N SER A 53 -18.58 -10.33 -7.44
CA SER A 53 -17.23 -10.36 -7.99
C SER A 53 -16.55 -11.64 -7.53
N HIS A 54 -16.23 -12.54 -8.45
CA HIS A 54 -15.69 -13.85 -8.11
C HIS A 54 -14.20 -13.90 -8.43
N SER A 55 -13.34 -13.89 -7.42
CA SER A 55 -11.90 -13.95 -7.62
C SER A 55 -11.42 -15.30 -8.19
N LEU A 56 -10.32 -15.27 -8.95
CA LEU A 56 -9.70 -16.50 -9.47
C LEU A 56 -9.18 -17.40 -8.35
N LEU A 57 -8.60 -16.82 -7.28
CA LEU A 57 -8.10 -17.59 -6.15
C LEU A 57 -9.21 -18.40 -5.46
N ASN A 58 -10.42 -17.83 -5.36
CA ASN A 58 -11.58 -18.52 -4.80
C ASN A 58 -12.10 -19.61 -5.75
N GLN A 59 -12.22 -19.30 -7.05
CA GLN A 59 -12.70 -20.25 -8.06
C GLN A 59 -11.78 -21.48 -8.21
N LEU A 60 -10.46 -21.28 -8.08
CA LEU A 60 -9.44 -22.34 -8.11
C LEU A 60 -9.26 -23.08 -6.76
N GLY A 61 -9.92 -22.61 -5.71
CA GLY A 61 -9.78 -23.15 -4.35
C GLY A 61 -8.36 -23.04 -3.79
N LEU A 62 -7.60 -22.02 -4.21
CA LEU A 62 -6.19 -21.83 -3.82
C LEU A 62 -6.05 -21.03 -2.53
N GLY A 63 -7.10 -20.35 -2.06
CA GLY A 63 -7.06 -19.52 -0.86
C GLY A 63 -7.56 -20.18 0.42
N LYS A 64 -8.08 -21.41 0.37
CA LYS A 64 -8.70 -22.09 1.53
C LYS A 64 -8.31 -23.56 1.59
N VAL A 65 -8.17 -24.08 2.80
CA VAL A 65 -8.08 -25.51 3.05
C VAL A 65 -9.39 -26.16 2.61
N THR A 66 -9.32 -27.18 1.77
CA THR A 66 -10.52 -27.92 1.33
C THR A 66 -11.07 -28.75 2.49
N ARG A 67 -12.39 -29.06 2.49
CA ARG A 67 -13.05 -29.86 3.55
C ARG A 67 -12.38 -31.20 3.86
N LEU A 68 -11.57 -31.72 2.93
CA LEU A 68 -10.86 -32.98 3.05
C LEU A 68 -9.38 -32.81 3.42
N GLY A 69 -8.88 -31.57 3.60
CA GLY A 69 -7.47 -31.29 3.91
C GLY A 69 -6.48 -31.65 2.78
N LEU A 70 -6.99 -32.04 1.61
CA LEU A 70 -6.19 -32.61 0.51
C LEU A 70 -5.38 -31.56 -0.28
N LYS A 71 -5.69 -30.26 -0.15
CA LYS A 71 -5.02 -29.19 -0.90
C LYS A 71 -4.41 -28.18 0.06
N VAL A 72 -3.10 -27.97 -0.08
CA VAL A 72 -2.36 -26.92 0.62
C VAL A 72 -2.76 -25.58 0.00
N PRO A 73 -3.32 -24.62 0.77
CA PRO A 73 -3.62 -23.30 0.24
C PRO A 73 -2.32 -22.56 -0.08
N LEU A 74 -2.39 -21.65 -1.05
CA LEU A 74 -1.31 -20.69 -1.28
C LEU A 74 -1.15 -19.78 -0.07
N ALA A 75 0.10 -19.41 0.17
CA ALA A 75 0.49 -18.43 1.17
C ALA A 75 1.19 -17.28 0.44
N TRP A 76 1.31 -16.13 1.09
CA TRP A 76 1.71 -14.91 0.42
C TRP A 76 2.86 -14.26 1.18
N VAL A 77 3.92 -13.92 0.45
CA VAL A 77 5.08 -13.18 0.95
C VAL A 77 4.58 -11.88 1.60
N ASP A 78 4.87 -11.70 2.88
CA ASP A 78 4.58 -10.48 3.61
C ASP A 78 5.88 -9.73 3.88
N THR A 79 6.01 -8.54 3.28
CA THR A 79 7.16 -7.66 3.51
C THR A 79 6.88 -6.53 4.48
N ALA A 80 5.66 -6.36 5.01
CA ALA A 80 5.31 -5.25 5.89
C ALA A 80 5.05 -5.70 7.34
N GLY A 81 4.20 -6.72 7.52
CA GLY A 81 3.55 -7.01 8.79
C GLY A 81 2.63 -5.88 9.27
N ARG A 82 2.09 -6.05 10.47
CA ARG A 82 1.21 -5.08 11.12
C ARG A 82 1.99 -3.92 11.71
N PRO A 83 1.48 -2.67 11.58
CA PRO A 83 2.01 -1.52 12.31
C PRO A 83 2.12 -1.82 13.80
N ASP A 84 3.23 -1.42 14.44
CA ASP A 84 3.37 -1.66 15.87
C ASP A 84 2.37 -0.78 16.64
N PRO A 85 1.53 -1.34 17.52
CA PRO A 85 0.52 -0.55 18.25
C PRO A 85 1.14 0.50 19.18
N ASN A 86 2.41 0.34 19.58
CA ASN A 86 3.13 1.28 20.43
C ASN A 86 3.92 2.32 19.62
N ASN A 87 4.01 2.15 18.29
CA ASN A 87 4.66 3.13 17.44
C ASN A 87 3.81 4.41 17.37
N LEU A 88 4.36 5.53 17.84
CA LEU A 88 3.58 6.77 17.92
C LEU A 88 3.51 7.50 16.59
N ILE A 89 4.42 7.21 15.66
CA ILE A 89 4.46 7.83 14.32
C ILE A 89 3.68 7.01 13.30
N SER A 90 3.30 7.68 12.20
CA SER A 90 2.73 7.02 11.02
C SER A 90 3.68 5.95 10.49
N GLU A 91 3.13 4.81 10.09
CA GLU A 91 3.89 3.67 9.61
C GLU A 91 3.41 3.27 8.22
N TRP A 92 4.33 3.24 7.28
CA TRP A 92 4.02 3.04 5.87
C TRP A 92 3.98 1.57 5.45
N GLY A 93 4.74 0.71 6.14
CA GLY A 93 4.81 -0.74 5.93
C GLY A 93 5.39 -1.17 4.59
N LEU A 94 4.72 -0.85 3.48
CA LEU A 94 4.98 -1.32 2.13
C LEU A 94 5.86 -0.40 1.28
N VAL A 95 6.08 0.85 1.69
CA VAL A 95 6.89 1.83 0.95
C VAL A 95 8.02 2.36 1.80
N GLN A 96 9.16 2.64 1.17
CA GLN A 96 10.24 3.40 1.76
C GLN A 96 10.14 4.85 1.30
N SER A 97 10.14 5.77 2.25
CA SER A 97 10.21 7.21 2.00
C SER A 97 11.62 7.72 2.26
N GLY A 98 12.05 8.72 1.49
CA GLY A 98 13.33 9.39 1.66
C GLY A 98 13.28 10.81 1.13
N ILE A 99 14.41 11.50 1.21
CA ILE A 99 14.61 12.83 0.63
C ILE A 99 15.84 12.73 -0.28
N ASN A 100 15.65 12.99 -1.57
CA ASN A 100 16.75 13.20 -2.50
C ASN A 100 17.20 14.66 -2.42
N ILE A 101 18.51 14.91 -2.35
CA ILE A 101 19.06 16.26 -2.24
C ILE A 101 19.87 16.53 -3.51
N GLU A 102 19.32 17.38 -4.38
CA GLU A 102 19.97 17.81 -5.62
C GLU A 102 20.02 19.34 -5.65
N ASP A 103 21.18 19.91 -5.98
CA ASP A 103 21.40 21.37 -6.04
C ASP A 103 20.93 22.13 -4.79
N GLY A 104 21.08 21.52 -3.61
CA GLY A 104 20.63 22.08 -2.33
C GLY A 104 19.10 22.05 -2.13
N LYS A 105 18.35 21.40 -3.01
CA LYS A 105 16.90 21.20 -2.92
C LYS A 105 16.57 19.78 -2.49
N GLY A 106 15.90 19.66 -1.35
CA GLY A 106 15.29 18.40 -0.92
C GLY A 106 14.02 18.11 -1.72
N THR A 107 13.97 16.96 -2.38
CA THR A 107 12.78 16.41 -3.03
C THR A 107 12.39 15.11 -2.34
N PRO A 108 11.14 14.97 -1.90
CA PRO A 108 10.71 13.71 -1.33
C PRO A 108 10.64 12.62 -2.38
N VAL A 109 11.07 11.42 -2.00
CA VAL A 109 11.07 10.25 -2.87
C VAL A 109 10.42 9.08 -2.17
N PHE A 110 9.64 8.34 -2.94
CA PHE A 110 9.05 7.08 -2.52
C PHE A 110 9.62 5.95 -3.37
N ARG A 111 9.80 4.79 -2.74
CA ARG A 111 10.31 3.60 -3.39
C ARG A 111 9.56 2.36 -2.88
N ALA A 112 9.15 1.51 -3.81
CA ALA A 112 8.78 0.14 -3.47
C ALA A 112 10.07 -0.61 -3.13
N PRO A 113 10.26 -1.09 -1.89
CA PRO A 113 11.51 -1.68 -1.45
C PRO A 113 11.73 -3.11 -1.98
N LEU A 114 10.70 -3.73 -2.56
CA LEU A 114 10.70 -5.08 -3.09
C LEU A 114 11.24 -6.09 -2.05
N GLY A 115 12.23 -6.88 -2.41
CA GLY A 115 12.94 -7.81 -1.52
C GLY A 115 14.18 -7.21 -0.85
N ASP A 116 14.48 -5.93 -1.06
CA ASP A 116 15.76 -5.31 -0.70
C ASP A 116 15.82 -4.82 0.76
N ARG A 117 14.77 -5.04 1.55
CA ARG A 117 14.78 -4.69 2.98
C ARG A 117 15.58 -5.70 3.80
N PRO A 118 16.26 -5.25 4.86
CA PRO A 118 16.89 -6.16 5.80
C PRO A 118 15.87 -7.13 6.42
N ALA A 119 16.34 -8.35 6.67
CA ALA A 119 15.57 -9.44 7.27
C ALA A 119 15.27 -9.18 8.76
N MET A 120 14.40 -8.20 9.01
CA MET A 120 13.87 -7.90 10.34
C MET A 120 12.64 -8.76 10.64
N MET A 121 12.35 -8.97 11.92
CA MET A 121 11.10 -9.61 12.33
C MET A 121 9.92 -8.64 12.12
N ILE A 122 8.83 -9.14 11.56
CA ILE A 122 7.56 -8.44 11.36
C ILE A 122 6.45 -9.13 12.14
N ARG A 123 5.45 -8.37 12.56
CA ARG A 123 4.31 -8.87 13.32
C ARG A 123 3.20 -9.34 12.38
N VAL A 124 2.75 -10.58 12.51
CA VAL A 124 1.64 -11.14 11.72
C VAL A 124 0.67 -11.83 12.67
N GLY A 125 -0.55 -11.31 12.79
CA GLY A 125 -1.45 -11.69 13.88
C GLY A 125 -0.77 -11.54 15.24
N SER A 126 -0.64 -12.65 15.97
CA SER A 126 0.08 -12.75 17.26
C SER A 126 1.54 -13.21 17.14
N ARG A 127 2.01 -13.49 15.93
CA ARG A 127 3.32 -14.09 15.64
C ARG A 127 4.35 -13.05 15.25
N LEU A 128 5.63 -13.36 15.52
CA LEU A 128 6.77 -12.66 14.94
C LEU A 128 7.42 -13.58 13.90
N LEU A 129 7.53 -13.11 12.67
CA LEU A 129 8.10 -13.85 11.55
C LEU A 129 9.18 -13.04 10.85
N PRO A 130 10.19 -13.66 10.24
CA PRO A 130 11.12 -12.94 9.37
C PRO A 130 10.37 -12.23 8.23
N ARG A 131 10.73 -10.98 7.93
CA ARG A 131 10.22 -10.26 6.75
C ARG A 131 10.43 -11.09 5.49
N GLY A 132 9.40 -11.15 4.64
CA GLY A 132 9.39 -12.00 3.45
C GLY A 132 8.87 -13.42 3.71
N SER A 133 8.49 -13.76 4.94
CA SER A 133 7.79 -15.02 5.23
C SER A 133 6.46 -15.07 4.50
N ARG A 134 6.03 -16.27 4.12
CA ARG A 134 4.71 -16.50 3.53
C ARG A 134 3.66 -16.72 4.60
N ILE A 135 2.53 -16.03 4.48
CA ILE A 135 1.44 -16.07 5.46
C ILE A 135 0.09 -16.40 4.77
N PRO A 136 -0.91 -16.91 5.50
CA PRO A 136 -2.22 -17.20 4.94
C PRO A 136 -2.88 -16.00 4.25
N PHE A 137 -3.69 -16.27 3.23
CA PHE A 137 -4.35 -15.24 2.40
C PHE A 137 -5.11 -14.19 3.22
N GLU A 138 -5.95 -14.62 4.16
CA GLU A 138 -6.78 -13.68 4.93
C GLU A 138 -5.90 -12.72 5.75
N GLU A 139 -4.83 -13.21 6.37
CA GLU A 139 -3.87 -12.37 7.11
C GLU A 139 -3.16 -11.40 6.17
N TRP A 140 -2.60 -11.89 5.07
CA TRP A 140 -1.90 -11.05 4.08
C TRP A 140 -2.80 -9.96 3.47
N TRP A 141 -4.04 -10.31 3.13
CA TRP A 141 -4.94 -9.46 2.38
C TRP A 141 -5.64 -8.41 3.24
N THR A 142 -6.01 -8.78 4.47
CA THR A 142 -6.89 -7.96 5.31
C THR A 142 -6.21 -7.33 6.53
N GLU A 143 -5.05 -7.83 6.97
CA GLU A 143 -4.37 -7.18 8.08
C GLU A 143 -3.87 -5.78 7.69
N PRO A 144 -3.95 -4.82 8.62
CA PRO A 144 -3.34 -3.50 8.44
C PRO A 144 -1.85 -3.61 8.15
N VAL A 145 -1.38 -2.84 7.18
CA VAL A 145 0.04 -2.70 6.80
C VAL A 145 0.51 -1.25 6.89
N THR A 146 -0.43 -0.32 6.90
CA THR A 146 -0.16 1.11 7.00
C THR A 146 -1.02 1.69 8.11
N ARG A 147 -0.45 2.61 8.88
CA ARG A 147 -1.18 3.47 9.81
C ARG A 147 -0.83 4.92 9.53
N ASP A 148 -1.83 5.72 9.23
CA ASP A 148 -1.66 7.15 8.96
C ASP A 148 -1.56 7.99 10.25
N ALA A 149 -1.39 9.30 10.11
CA ALA A 149 -1.30 10.25 11.21
C ALA A 149 -2.65 10.47 11.93
N ASP A 150 -3.77 10.03 11.37
CA ASP A 150 -5.07 10.01 12.04
C ASP A 150 -5.30 8.68 12.79
N ARG A 151 -4.31 7.78 12.81
CA ARG A 151 -4.40 6.39 13.26
C ARG A 151 -5.39 5.55 12.45
N THR A 152 -5.73 5.97 11.24
CA THR A 152 -6.46 5.15 10.28
C THR A 152 -5.53 4.03 9.81
N GLU A 153 -6.02 2.81 9.89
CA GLU A 153 -5.30 1.62 9.45
C GLU A 153 -5.77 1.19 8.06
N PHE A 154 -4.83 0.86 7.18
CA PHE A 154 -5.10 0.43 5.82
C PHE A 154 -4.44 -0.91 5.52
N SER A 155 -5.19 -1.79 4.88
CA SER A 155 -4.74 -3.10 4.41
C SER A 155 -4.34 -3.08 2.93
N ARG A 156 -3.69 -4.16 2.46
CA ARG A 156 -3.40 -4.35 1.03
C ARG A 156 -4.67 -4.30 0.17
N LYS A 157 -5.75 -4.91 0.68
CA LYS A 157 -7.08 -4.87 0.06
C LYS A 157 -7.54 -3.45 -0.18
N ASP A 158 -7.38 -2.55 0.79
CA ASP A 158 -7.87 -1.18 0.68
C ASP A 158 -7.14 -0.43 -0.44
N PHE A 159 -5.81 -0.54 -0.52
CA PHE A 159 -5.03 0.07 -1.59
C PHE A 159 -5.39 -0.47 -2.98
N VAL A 160 -5.51 -1.80 -3.13
CA VAL A 160 -5.87 -2.41 -4.42
C VAL A 160 -7.27 -1.99 -4.86
N LEU A 161 -8.26 -2.05 -3.96
CA LEU A 161 -9.63 -1.71 -4.31
C LEU A 161 -9.82 -0.22 -4.58
N ALA A 162 -9.09 0.64 -3.86
CA ALA A 162 -9.07 2.08 -4.14
C ALA A 162 -8.62 2.33 -5.58
N LEU A 163 -7.48 1.78 -5.99
CA LEU A 163 -6.91 2.05 -7.30
C LEU A 163 -7.67 1.37 -8.45
N ALA A 164 -8.12 0.12 -8.26
CA ALA A 164 -8.79 -0.65 -9.30
C ALA A 164 -10.21 -0.12 -9.61
N ASN A 165 -10.96 0.30 -8.57
CA ASN A 165 -12.37 0.64 -8.74
C ASN A 165 -12.63 2.11 -9.03
N LYS A 166 -11.81 3.02 -8.51
CA LYS A 166 -12.18 4.43 -8.40
C LYS A 166 -11.30 5.39 -9.20
N GLU A 167 -10.04 5.02 -9.43
CA GLU A 167 -9.01 5.87 -10.07
C GLU A 167 -8.85 5.65 -11.59
N GLY A 168 -9.76 4.94 -12.27
CA GLY A 168 -9.63 4.67 -13.71
C GLY A 168 -8.79 3.46 -14.07
N GLY A 169 -8.53 2.55 -13.11
CA GLY A 169 -8.02 1.22 -13.42
C GLY A 169 -9.05 0.40 -14.22
N ALA A 170 -10.29 0.36 -13.74
CA ALA A 170 -11.43 -0.23 -14.46
C ALA A 170 -12.62 0.74 -14.60
N HIS A 171 -12.75 1.72 -13.70
CA HIS A 171 -13.79 2.74 -13.70
C HIS A 171 -13.27 4.01 -13.02
N VAL A 172 -13.78 5.19 -13.43
CA VAL A 172 -13.54 6.47 -12.77
C VAL A 172 -14.86 6.92 -12.17
N ASP A 173 -14.95 6.96 -10.84
CA ASP A 173 -16.17 7.41 -10.17
C ASP A 173 -16.20 8.95 -10.05
N PRO A 174 -17.37 9.59 -10.22
CA PRO A 174 -17.50 11.04 -10.09
C PRO A 174 -17.43 11.55 -8.65
N GLU A 175 -17.59 10.66 -7.66
CA GLU A 175 -17.57 10.98 -6.23
C GLU A 175 -16.44 10.23 -5.51
N ILE A 176 -15.69 10.98 -4.69
CA ILE A 176 -14.58 10.46 -3.90
C ILE A 176 -14.98 10.34 -2.43
N HIS A 177 -15.02 9.12 -1.90
CA HIS A 177 -15.32 8.86 -0.47
C HIS A 177 -14.20 9.33 0.47
N GLU A 178 -14.55 9.74 1.69
CA GLU A 178 -13.61 10.32 2.67
C GLU A 178 -12.43 9.41 3.03
N SER A 179 -12.66 8.11 3.25
CA SER A 179 -11.59 7.14 3.53
C SER A 179 -10.57 7.03 2.39
N TYR A 180 -10.98 7.37 1.17
CA TYR A 180 -10.13 7.40 -0.02
C TYR A 180 -9.43 8.74 -0.19
N ASN A 181 -10.07 9.87 0.12
CA ASN A 181 -9.38 11.17 0.15
C ASN A 181 -8.15 11.13 1.06
N LYS A 182 -8.19 10.35 2.15
CA LYS A 182 -7.02 10.12 3.02
C LYS A 182 -5.88 9.36 2.33
N ILE A 183 -6.21 8.37 1.49
CA ILE A 183 -5.23 7.59 0.71
C ILE A 183 -4.71 8.40 -0.50
N ALA A 184 -5.58 9.15 -1.18
CA ALA A 184 -5.30 9.83 -2.44
C ALA A 184 -4.71 11.24 -2.29
N ASN A 185 -5.11 12.00 -1.26
CA ASN A 185 -4.73 13.42 -1.08
C ASN A 185 -3.68 13.68 0.00
N LEU A 186 -3.02 12.65 0.53
CA LEU A 186 -1.67 12.77 1.13
C LEU A 186 -1.54 13.63 2.41
N ASN A 187 -2.62 14.23 2.89
CA ASN A 187 -2.57 15.11 4.07
C ASN A 187 -2.47 14.34 5.38
N SER A 188 -2.97 13.10 5.45
CA SER A 188 -2.92 12.30 6.67
C SER A 188 -1.62 11.50 6.82
N MET A 189 -0.66 11.58 5.90
CA MET A 189 0.56 10.75 5.95
C MET A 189 1.84 11.49 6.38
N GLY A 190 1.68 12.73 6.86
CA GLY A 190 2.57 13.33 7.86
C GLY A 190 3.84 14.01 7.35
N TRP A 191 4.02 14.21 6.05
CA TRP A 191 5.11 15.04 5.52
C TRP A 191 4.54 16.08 4.55
N THR A 192 4.70 17.35 4.88
CA THR A 192 4.42 18.51 4.02
C THR A 192 5.66 19.41 4.00
N TYR A 193 5.85 20.14 2.92
CA TYR A 193 6.87 21.18 2.84
C TYR A 193 6.29 22.47 2.27
N SER A 194 6.83 23.60 2.69
CA SER A 194 6.61 24.91 2.07
C SER A 194 7.80 25.26 1.18
N GLU A 195 7.53 25.91 0.06
CA GLU A 195 8.56 26.45 -0.84
C GLU A 195 8.54 27.98 -0.77
N GLY A 196 9.68 28.61 -0.51
CA GLY A 196 9.80 30.06 -0.44
C GLY A 196 11.13 30.58 -0.98
N PRO A 197 11.36 31.91 -0.97
CA PRO A 197 12.57 32.54 -1.53
C PRO A 197 13.89 32.06 -0.92
N GLY A 198 13.84 31.46 0.29
CA GLY A 198 14.97 30.87 1.00
C GLY A 198 15.15 29.35 0.80
N GLY A 199 14.39 28.72 -0.09
CA GLY A 199 14.39 27.28 -0.32
C GLY A 199 13.14 26.56 0.21
N ARG A 200 13.22 25.22 0.30
CA ARG A 200 12.13 24.37 0.80
C ARG A 200 12.33 24.09 2.28
N ALA A 201 11.27 24.26 3.08
CA ALA A 201 11.25 23.92 4.50
C ALA A 201 10.20 22.84 4.74
N LEU A 202 10.57 21.79 5.47
CA LEU A 202 9.60 20.82 5.95
C LEU A 202 8.64 21.52 6.93
N THR A 203 7.34 21.55 6.63
CA THR A 203 6.34 22.21 7.48
C THR A 203 5.63 21.24 8.41
N SER A 204 5.63 19.94 8.09
CA SER A 204 5.15 18.91 9.02
C SER A 204 6.27 18.43 9.95
N PRO A 205 6.09 18.46 11.29
CA PRO A 205 6.92 17.64 12.17
C PRO A 205 6.68 16.15 11.85
N PRO A 206 7.62 15.23 12.16
CA PRO A 206 7.34 13.79 12.14
C PRO A 206 6.24 13.52 13.18
N ILE A 207 4.97 13.52 12.77
CA ILE A 207 3.82 13.60 13.69
C ILE A 207 3.73 12.31 14.51
N PRO A 208 3.89 12.36 15.84
CA PRO A 208 3.43 11.32 16.74
C PRO A 208 1.99 11.65 17.14
N VAL A 209 1.05 10.72 16.96
CA VAL A 209 -0.36 10.99 17.28
C VAL A 209 -0.56 11.01 18.79
N GLY A 210 -0.69 12.21 19.35
CA GLY A 210 -1.03 12.45 20.75
C GLY A 210 -1.70 13.80 21.03
N ALA A 211 -2.12 14.54 19.99
CA ALA A 211 -2.89 15.75 20.15
C ALA A 211 -4.29 15.56 19.56
N SER A 212 -5.11 14.74 20.24
CA SER A 212 -6.50 15.18 20.38
C SER A 212 -6.44 16.57 20.98
N ALA A 213 -6.94 17.58 20.27
CA ALA A 213 -7.11 18.91 20.84
C ALA A 213 -7.68 18.79 22.27
N PRO A 214 -6.96 19.19 23.33
CA PRO A 214 -7.58 19.35 24.63
C PRO A 214 -7.96 20.82 24.72
N ALA A 215 -9.26 21.07 24.87
CA ALA A 215 -9.68 22.24 25.62
C ALA A 215 -8.93 22.21 26.97
N GLY A 216 -8.13 23.25 27.23
CA GLY A 216 -7.59 23.57 28.56
C GLY A 216 -6.50 22.63 29.09
N THR A 217 -5.23 23.00 28.90
CA THR A 217 -4.35 23.54 29.96
C THR A 217 -2.92 23.65 29.42
N SER A 218 -2.41 24.87 29.44
CA SER A 218 -1.09 25.29 28.96
C SER A 218 0.01 24.96 29.97
N ALA A 219 1.09 24.34 29.52
CA ALA A 219 2.42 24.55 30.08
C ALA A 219 3.33 25.05 28.94
N PRO A 220 3.96 26.24 29.06
CA PRO A 220 4.58 26.90 27.93
C PRO A 220 5.96 26.31 27.66
N ILE A 221 6.13 25.65 26.52
CA ILE A 221 7.44 25.57 25.88
C ILE A 221 7.68 26.96 25.31
N ALA A 222 8.72 27.63 25.80
CA ALA A 222 9.07 28.97 25.36
C ALA A 222 9.12 29.03 23.82
N PRO A 223 8.38 29.95 23.18
CA PRO A 223 8.37 30.04 21.73
C PRO A 223 9.76 30.54 21.31
N THR A 224 10.58 29.67 20.75
CA THR A 224 11.55 30.14 19.75
C THR A 224 10.72 30.85 18.69
N LYS A 225 10.88 32.17 18.60
CA LYS A 225 10.16 33.02 17.66
C LYS A 225 10.22 32.38 16.28
N VAL A 226 9.12 31.74 15.89
CA VAL A 226 8.82 31.46 14.49
C VAL A 226 8.72 32.85 13.85
N PRO A 227 9.55 33.19 12.85
CA PRO A 227 9.41 34.45 12.16
C PRO A 227 7.99 34.54 11.61
N GLU A 228 7.25 35.60 11.97
CA GLU A 228 5.95 35.86 11.36
C GLU A 228 6.12 35.92 9.84
N PRO A 229 5.26 35.22 9.06
CA PRO A 229 5.36 35.21 7.61
C PRO A 229 5.02 36.62 7.10
N LYS A 230 6.06 37.39 6.78
CA LYS A 230 5.92 38.58 5.95
C LYS A 230 5.60 38.13 4.53
N GLY A 231 4.32 38.23 4.19
CA GLY A 231 3.81 38.42 2.82
C GLY A 231 4.50 37.61 1.73
N ASP A 232 4.12 36.34 1.58
CA ASP A 232 3.60 35.79 0.33
C ASP A 232 2.97 34.44 0.68
N LYS A 233 1.85 34.07 0.05
CA LYS A 233 1.22 32.77 0.33
C LYS A 233 2.11 31.67 -0.23
N THR A 234 2.89 31.02 0.63
CA THR A 234 3.63 29.81 0.27
C THR A 234 2.69 28.62 0.40
N ASP A 235 2.18 28.14 -0.74
CA ASP A 235 1.30 26.97 -0.78
C ASP A 235 2.02 25.76 -0.17
N GLU A 236 1.39 25.06 0.76
CA GLU A 236 1.91 23.79 1.27
C GLU A 236 1.80 22.73 0.18
N ILE A 237 2.93 22.10 -0.16
CA ILE A 237 3.00 21.07 -1.20
C ILE A 237 3.07 19.70 -0.52
N ALA A 238 2.09 18.86 -0.81
CA ALA A 238 2.08 17.48 -0.35
C ALA A 238 3.28 16.69 -0.93
N LEU A 239 3.85 15.80 -0.12
CA LEU A 239 4.73 14.75 -0.65
C LEU A 239 4.01 13.97 -1.76
N GLY A 240 4.69 13.59 -2.84
CA GLY A 240 4.07 12.87 -3.98
C GLY A 240 3.29 11.61 -3.56
N ASN A 241 2.39 11.11 -4.41
CA ASN A 241 1.54 9.97 -4.04
C ASN A 241 2.36 8.67 -3.87
N PRO A 242 2.38 8.01 -2.69
CA PRO A 242 3.09 6.75 -2.44
C PRO A 242 2.25 5.53 -2.81
N VAL A 243 0.94 5.69 -3.02
CA VAL A 243 0.03 4.58 -3.37
C VAL A 243 0.46 3.81 -4.61
N PRO A 244 0.96 4.45 -5.69
CA PRO A 244 1.53 3.73 -6.83
C PRO A 244 2.65 2.75 -6.41
N TYR A 245 3.54 3.17 -5.50
CA TYR A 245 4.62 2.34 -4.98
C TYR A 245 4.12 1.26 -4.02
N ILE A 246 3.07 1.53 -3.24
CA ILE A 246 2.41 0.52 -2.41
C ILE A 246 1.86 -0.61 -3.29
N VAL A 247 1.12 -0.25 -4.35
CA VAL A 247 0.55 -1.23 -5.27
C VAL A 247 1.64 -2.01 -6.02
N ARG A 248 2.75 -1.34 -6.40
CA ARG A 248 3.93 -2.01 -6.96
C ARG A 248 4.54 -3.02 -5.98
N GLN A 249 4.63 -2.69 -4.69
CA GLN A 249 5.11 -3.61 -3.65
C GLN A 249 4.18 -4.82 -3.48
N ILE A 250 2.86 -4.61 -3.46
CA ILE A 250 1.86 -5.70 -3.35
C ILE A 250 2.01 -6.65 -4.54
N SER A 251 2.19 -6.10 -5.75
CA SER A 251 2.42 -6.90 -6.96
C SER A 251 3.69 -7.74 -6.87
N TYR A 252 4.78 -7.20 -6.33
CA TYR A 252 6.01 -7.95 -6.08
C TYR A 252 5.77 -9.14 -5.14
N GLU A 253 5.09 -8.92 -4.01
CA GLU A 253 4.75 -9.98 -3.07
C GLU A 253 3.97 -11.11 -3.75
N VAL A 254 3.00 -10.77 -4.60
CA VAL A 254 2.17 -11.72 -5.34
C VAL A 254 2.98 -12.54 -6.34
N VAL A 255 3.74 -11.87 -7.22
CA VAL A 255 4.56 -12.54 -8.25
C VAL A 255 5.59 -13.46 -7.60
N GLU A 256 6.24 -13.00 -6.54
CA GLU A 256 7.24 -13.78 -5.82
C GLU A 256 6.62 -14.98 -5.10
N SER A 257 5.42 -14.83 -4.52
CA SER A 257 4.68 -15.94 -3.90
C SER A 257 4.31 -17.02 -4.92
N VAL A 258 3.80 -16.60 -6.09
CA VAL A 258 3.43 -17.52 -7.19
C VAL A 258 4.66 -18.27 -7.67
N LYS A 259 5.77 -17.57 -7.93
CA LYS A 259 7.04 -18.15 -8.35
C LYS A 259 7.53 -19.23 -7.37
N GLN A 260 7.48 -18.94 -6.06
CA GLN A 260 7.90 -19.87 -5.00
C GLN A 260 6.94 -21.06 -4.80
N GLN A 261 5.71 -21.00 -5.32
CA GLN A 261 4.66 -22.00 -5.12
C GLN A 261 4.11 -22.60 -6.41
N ARG A 262 4.80 -22.44 -7.55
CA ARG A 262 4.38 -22.98 -8.86
C ARG A 262 3.94 -24.44 -8.81
N HIS A 263 4.66 -25.28 -8.05
CA HIS A 263 4.37 -26.70 -7.88
C HIS A 263 3.02 -27.01 -7.20
N LEU A 264 2.38 -26.03 -6.54
CA LEU A 264 1.05 -26.17 -5.91
C LEU A 264 -0.10 -25.67 -6.79
N ILE A 265 0.23 -24.98 -7.89
CA ILE A 265 -0.74 -24.36 -8.80
C ILE A 265 -1.12 -25.33 -9.92
N ASN A 266 -0.14 -26.12 -10.38
CA ASN A 266 -0.30 -27.17 -11.39
C ASN A 266 -1.11 -28.37 -10.83
#